data_AF-A0A478FT88-F1
#
_entry.id   AF-A0A478FT88-F1
#
_cell.length_a   1.000
_cell.length_b   1.000
_cell.length_c   1.000
_cell.angle_alpha   90.00
_cell.angle_beta   90.00
_cell.angle_gamma   90.00
#
_symmetry.space_group_name_H-M   'P 1'
#
loop_
_entity.id
_entity.type
_entity.pdbx_description
1 polymer ?
#
loop_
_entity_poly.entity_id
_entity_poly.type
_entity_poly.pdbx_seq_one_letter_code
_entity_poly.pdbx_strand_id
1 'polypeptide(L)'
;MSTQTIGAAAAGTAVVGGGGALAAYAAGAFSSKVEEQKQEESRGTYRTLVGLDESMKGKEYIGNSEDEIKKLWANEDYRAELKKTHWKNMEKRDISEKSAPIKTHEDQFVFTTKKNEVARYISTWCQSISAKELSSIPKTGEVNQKTWEAFKFACFK
;
A
#
# COMPACT_ATOMS: atom_id res chain seq x y z
N MET A 1 -52.07 44.55 20.15
CA MET A 1 -51.05 43.63 20.72
C MET A 1 -50.50 42.78 19.60
N SER A 2 -49.21 42.44 19.72
CA SER A 2 -48.35 41.73 18.75
C SER A 2 -47.75 42.58 17.63
N THR A 3 -46.78 43.39 18.06
CA THR A 3 -45.42 43.51 17.46
C THR A 3 -44.98 42.20 16.80
N GLN A 4 -44.34 42.18 15.63
CA GLN A 4 -42.94 42.59 15.38
C GLN A 4 -42.77 42.76 13.86
N THR A 5 -42.41 43.93 13.33
CA THR A 5 -41.04 44.50 13.31
C THR A 5 -40.17 43.85 12.22
N ILE A 6 -39.93 44.64 11.17
CA ILE A 6 -38.65 44.90 10.47
C ILE A 6 -37.86 43.63 10.06
N GLY A 7 -37.50 43.39 8.81
CA GLY A 7 -37.31 44.28 7.69
C GLY A 7 -36.38 43.55 6.73
N ALA A 8 -36.52 43.84 5.44
CA ALA A 8 -35.57 43.38 4.45
C ALA A 8 -34.19 43.98 4.76
N ALA A 9 -33.22 43.13 5.05
CA ALA A 9 -31.82 43.41 4.87
C ALA A 9 -31.20 42.18 4.20
N ALA A 10 -31.00 42.30 2.89
CA ALA A 10 -30.20 41.38 2.12
C ALA A 10 -28.73 41.51 2.54
N ALA A 11 -28.09 40.39 2.86
CA ALA A 11 -26.67 40.17 2.56
C ALA A 11 -26.31 38.69 2.75
N GLY A 12 -26.16 38.01 1.61
CA GLY A 12 -25.26 36.90 1.33
C GLY A 12 -25.01 35.84 2.41
N THR A 13 -25.47 34.62 2.15
CA THR A 13 -24.61 33.53 1.65
C THR A 13 -25.44 32.24 1.65
N ALA A 14 -25.57 31.65 0.48
CA ALA A 14 -26.10 30.31 0.35
C ALA A 14 -25.03 29.32 0.82
N VAL A 15 -25.34 28.46 1.78
CA VAL A 15 -24.82 27.08 1.76
C VAL A 15 -25.99 26.15 2.01
N VAL A 16 -26.24 25.39 0.95
CA VAL A 16 -27.22 24.35 0.75
C VAL A 16 -26.91 23.15 1.68
N GLY A 17 -27.96 22.39 2.03
CA GLY A 17 -27.93 21.25 2.95
C GLY A 17 -26.99 20.10 2.55
N GLY A 18 -26.95 18.99 3.25
CA GLY A 18 -27.76 18.49 4.36
C GLY A 18 -27.30 17.05 4.63
N GLY A 19 -27.78 16.47 5.73
CA GLY A 19 -27.92 15.02 5.86
C GLY A 19 -26.73 14.25 6.42
N GLY A 20 -26.99 13.52 7.52
CA GLY A 20 -26.44 12.19 7.71
C GLY A 20 -25.46 12.03 8.87
N ALA A 21 -25.98 11.77 10.06
CA ALA A 21 -25.23 11.14 11.13
C ALA A 21 -24.85 9.69 10.73
N LEU A 22 -23.58 9.33 10.80
CA LEU A 22 -23.15 7.94 11.05
C LEU A 22 -21.92 7.95 11.97
N ALA A 23 -21.94 6.98 12.87
CA ALA A 23 -21.27 6.99 14.16
C ALA A 23 -19.83 6.45 14.15
N ALA A 24 -19.13 6.79 15.23
CA ALA A 24 -18.24 5.95 16.04
C ALA A 24 -17.09 5.17 15.37
N TYR A 25 -15.85 5.47 15.75
CA TYR A 25 -15.17 4.76 16.84
C TYR A 25 -13.83 5.44 17.14
N ALA A 26 -13.65 5.89 18.38
CA ALA A 26 -12.37 6.35 18.89
C ALA A 26 -11.54 5.13 19.31
N ALA A 27 -10.42 4.88 18.62
CA ALA A 27 -9.31 4.09 19.15
C ALA A 27 -8.03 4.41 18.35
N GLY A 28 -6.99 4.87 19.06
CA GLY A 28 -5.61 4.90 18.56
C GLY A 28 -5.08 6.29 18.22
N ALA A 29 -4.49 6.92 19.23
CA ALA A 29 -3.76 8.17 19.14
C ALA A 29 -2.63 8.17 18.09
N PHE A 30 -2.65 9.11 17.14
CA PHE A 30 -1.46 9.74 16.60
C PHE A 30 -1.73 11.22 16.31
N SER A 31 -0.79 12.04 16.77
CA SER A 31 -0.89 13.48 16.96
C SER A 31 -1.36 14.29 15.75
N SER A 32 -2.13 15.32 16.07
CA SER A 32 -2.50 16.45 15.22
C SER A 32 -1.27 17.14 14.61
N LYS A 33 -1.23 17.21 13.28
CA LYS A 33 -0.87 18.43 12.55
C LYS A 33 -1.71 18.50 11.27
N VAL A 34 -2.58 19.50 11.26
CA VAL A 34 -3.28 19.98 10.08
C VAL A 34 -2.25 20.58 9.14
N GLU A 35 -2.09 20.02 7.95
CA GLU A 35 -1.80 20.82 6.76
C GLU A 35 -2.81 20.40 5.70
N GLU A 36 -3.74 21.32 5.42
CA GLU A 36 -4.40 21.42 4.12
C GLU A 36 -3.33 21.43 3.03
N GLN A 37 -3.00 20.25 2.49
CA GLN A 37 -2.35 20.18 1.20
C GLN A 37 -3.45 20.05 0.15
N LYS A 38 -3.57 21.15 -0.58
CA LYS A 38 -4.12 21.26 -1.92
C LYS A 38 -4.15 19.92 -2.65
N GLN A 39 -5.27 19.74 -3.32
CA GLN A 39 -5.53 18.91 -4.49
C GLN A 39 -4.43 19.07 -5.57
N GLU A 40 -3.21 18.65 -5.28
CA GLU A 40 -2.26 18.13 -6.27
C GLU A 40 -2.74 16.70 -6.56
N GLU A 41 -2.69 16.25 -7.81
CA GLU A 41 -2.83 14.82 -8.11
C GLU A 41 -1.84 14.05 -7.24
N SER A 42 -2.31 13.52 -6.11
CA SER A 42 -1.46 12.83 -5.14
C SER A 42 -0.87 11.64 -5.86
N ARG A 43 0.38 11.77 -6.31
CA ARG A 43 1.19 10.64 -6.76
C ARG A 43 1.41 9.77 -5.54
N GLY A 44 0.45 8.88 -5.29
CA GLY A 44 0.58 7.85 -4.28
C GLY A 44 1.83 7.03 -4.56
N THR A 45 2.41 6.45 -3.52
CA THR A 45 3.36 5.36 -3.69
C THR A 45 2.62 4.04 -3.57
N TYR A 46 3.26 2.94 -3.99
CA TYR A 46 2.69 1.61 -3.75
C TYR A 46 2.30 1.42 -2.27
N ARG A 47 3.13 1.90 -1.34
CA ARG A 47 2.88 1.76 0.10
C ARG A 47 1.67 2.57 0.56
N THR A 48 1.52 3.82 0.15
CA THR A 48 0.39 4.66 0.57
C THR A 48 -0.92 4.17 -0.02
N LEU A 49 -0.90 3.69 -1.27
CA LEU A 49 -2.08 3.13 -1.93
C LEU A 49 -2.52 1.80 -1.30
N VAL A 50 -1.60 0.99 -0.74
CA VAL A 50 -1.99 -0.24 -0.03
C VAL A 50 -2.82 0.09 1.20
N GLY A 51 -2.55 1.22 1.87
CA GLY A 51 -3.37 1.69 2.98
C GLY A 51 -4.81 2.05 2.60
N LEU A 52 -5.09 2.27 1.31
CA LEU A 52 -6.42 2.52 0.76
C LEU A 52 -7.10 1.24 0.23
N ASP A 53 -6.37 0.13 0.13
CA ASP A 53 -6.88 -1.15 -0.34
C ASP A 53 -7.50 -1.92 0.84
N GLU A 54 -8.84 -2.02 0.89
CA GLU A 54 -9.56 -2.72 1.96
C GLU A 54 -9.12 -4.20 2.11
N SER A 55 -8.59 -4.84 1.06
CA SER A 55 -8.06 -6.22 1.13
C SER A 55 -6.76 -6.35 1.94
N MET A 56 -6.16 -5.21 2.31
CA MET A 56 -4.90 -5.12 3.03
C MET A 56 -5.07 -4.53 4.43
N LYS A 57 -6.32 -4.27 4.84
CA LYS A 57 -6.64 -3.75 6.16
C LYS A 57 -6.21 -4.74 7.25
N GLY A 58 -5.40 -4.27 8.18
CA GLY A 58 -4.86 -5.08 9.28
C GLY A 58 -3.62 -5.91 8.92
N LYS A 59 -3.11 -5.82 7.68
CA LYS A 59 -1.85 -6.46 7.30
C LYS A 59 -0.65 -5.58 7.67
N GLU A 60 0.42 -6.22 8.11
CA GLU A 60 1.66 -5.54 8.52
C GLU A 60 2.65 -5.53 7.37
N TYR A 61 3.24 -4.36 7.09
CA TYR A 61 4.34 -4.26 6.13
C TYR A 61 5.61 -4.90 6.70
N ILE A 62 6.13 -5.91 6.01
CA ILE A 62 7.32 -6.69 6.38
C ILE A 62 8.49 -6.51 5.41
N GLY A 63 8.36 -5.65 4.41
CA GLY A 63 9.40 -5.46 3.39
C GLY A 63 10.76 -4.98 3.93
N ASN A 64 10.79 -4.43 5.14
CA ASN A 64 12.01 -4.04 5.84
C ASN A 64 12.58 -5.13 6.77
N SER A 65 11.94 -6.29 6.89
CA SER A 65 12.35 -7.37 7.78
C SER A 65 12.63 -8.66 7.02
N GLU A 66 13.90 -8.93 6.76
CA GLU A 66 14.32 -10.21 6.18
C GLU A 66 13.90 -11.40 7.04
N ASP A 67 13.88 -11.26 8.36
CA ASP A 67 13.50 -12.35 9.27
C ASP A 67 12.02 -12.71 9.18
N GLU A 68 11.14 -11.73 9.02
CA GLU A 68 9.72 -12.00 8.79
C GLU A 68 9.49 -12.67 7.42
N ILE A 69 10.19 -12.20 6.38
CA ILE A 69 10.15 -12.84 5.05
C ILE A 69 10.70 -14.27 5.11
N LYS A 70 11.77 -14.51 5.88
CA LYS A 70 12.34 -15.85 6.11
C LYS A 70 11.35 -16.76 6.83
N LYS A 71 10.54 -16.25 7.76
CA LYS A 71 9.49 -17.02 8.43
C LYS A 71 8.38 -17.38 7.44
N LEU A 72 7.91 -16.43 6.64
CA LEU A 72 6.90 -16.71 5.59
C LEU A 72 7.43 -17.72 4.56
N TRP A 73 8.67 -17.58 4.12
CA TRP A 73 9.28 -18.51 3.17
C TRP A 73 9.38 -19.95 3.70
N ALA A 74 9.42 -20.14 5.02
CA ALA A 74 9.38 -21.47 5.62
C ALA A 74 8.02 -22.17 5.49
N ASN A 75 6.95 -21.41 5.23
CA ASN A 75 5.65 -21.95 4.87
C ASN A 75 5.67 -22.42 3.41
N GLU A 76 5.33 -23.69 3.18
CA GLU A 76 5.39 -24.29 1.85
C GLU A 76 4.37 -23.72 0.88
N ASP A 77 3.17 -23.38 1.35
CA ASP A 77 2.12 -22.77 0.53
C ASP A 77 2.56 -21.38 0.06
N TYR A 78 3.08 -20.57 0.97
CA TYR A 78 3.64 -19.26 0.64
C TYR A 78 4.77 -19.39 -0.38
N ARG A 79 5.70 -20.32 -0.17
CA ARG A 79 6.83 -20.54 -1.08
C ARG A 79 6.37 -21.00 -2.46
N ALA A 80 5.37 -21.89 -2.52
CA ALA A 80 4.81 -22.40 -3.78
C ALA A 80 4.08 -21.29 -4.55
N GLU A 81 3.26 -20.49 -3.87
CA GLU A 81 2.53 -19.37 -4.45
C GLU A 81 3.47 -18.25 -4.91
N LEU A 82 4.45 -17.89 -4.08
CA LEU A 82 5.51 -16.95 -4.43
C LEU A 82 6.20 -17.37 -5.73
N LYS A 83 6.65 -18.63 -5.81
CA LYS A 83 7.34 -19.17 -6.98
C LYS A 83 6.46 -19.16 -8.23
N LYS A 84 5.21 -19.61 -8.10
CA LYS A 84 4.31 -19.81 -9.24
C LYS A 84 3.77 -18.51 -9.82
N THR A 85 3.40 -17.57 -8.94
CA THR A 85 2.55 -16.43 -9.32
C THR A 85 3.29 -15.10 -9.26
N HIS A 86 4.12 -14.89 -8.24
CA HIS A 86 4.63 -13.54 -7.92
C HIS A 86 6.09 -13.32 -8.27
N TRP A 87 6.93 -14.36 -8.23
CA TRP A 87 8.38 -14.24 -8.39
C TRP A 87 8.81 -13.68 -9.76
N LYS A 88 8.08 -14.04 -10.83
CA LYS A 88 8.31 -13.51 -12.18
C LYS A 88 8.07 -12.00 -12.27
N ASN A 89 7.14 -11.50 -11.46
CA ASN A 89 6.73 -10.09 -11.45
C ASN A 89 7.64 -9.21 -10.57
N MET A 90 8.59 -9.82 -9.83
CA MET A 90 9.59 -9.11 -9.04
C MET A 90 10.86 -8.92 -9.86
N GLU A 91 10.90 -7.93 -10.72
CA GLU A 91 12.01 -7.78 -11.66
C GLU A 91 13.21 -7.04 -11.05
N LYS A 92 14.42 -7.40 -11.49
CA LYS A 92 15.65 -6.73 -11.03
C LYS A 92 15.66 -5.24 -11.40
N ARG A 93 15.01 -4.88 -12.52
CA ARG A 93 14.88 -3.49 -12.98
C ARG A 93 14.12 -2.59 -12.00
N ASP A 94 13.33 -3.19 -11.10
CA ASP A 94 12.60 -2.44 -10.07
C ASP A 94 13.48 -2.09 -8.87
N ILE A 95 14.70 -2.61 -8.81
CA ILE A 95 15.69 -2.34 -7.77
C ILE A 95 16.79 -1.49 -8.39
N SER A 96 17.37 -0.57 -7.62
CA SER A 96 18.55 0.15 -8.06
C SER A 96 19.70 -0.83 -8.33
N GLU A 97 20.32 -0.75 -9.52
CA GLU A 97 21.39 -1.68 -9.94
C GLU A 97 22.55 -1.76 -8.94
N LYS A 98 22.81 -0.67 -8.21
CA LYS A 98 23.90 -0.58 -7.22
C LYS A 98 23.64 -1.41 -5.96
N SER A 99 22.38 -1.74 -5.67
CA SER A 99 21.97 -2.46 -4.46
C SER A 99 21.24 -3.77 -4.76
N ALA A 100 21.08 -4.15 -6.03
CA ALA A 100 20.32 -5.31 -6.43
C ALA A 100 20.97 -6.62 -5.94
N PRO A 101 20.37 -7.33 -4.96
CA PRO A 101 20.85 -8.65 -4.58
C PRO A 101 20.63 -9.66 -5.71
N ILE A 102 21.31 -10.80 -5.61
CA ILE A 102 21.15 -11.88 -6.58
C ILE A 102 19.70 -12.37 -6.52
N LYS A 103 19.03 -12.36 -7.68
CA LYS A 103 17.71 -12.97 -7.83
C LYS A 103 17.89 -14.47 -8.01
N THR A 104 17.49 -15.24 -7.02
CA THR A 104 17.42 -16.70 -7.10
C THR A 104 16.58 -17.16 -8.30
N HIS A 105 17.07 -18.13 -9.05
CA HIS A 105 16.31 -18.73 -10.15
C HIS A 105 15.19 -19.63 -9.61
N GLU A 106 14.07 -19.76 -10.32
CA GLU A 106 12.85 -20.43 -9.82
C GLU A 106 13.04 -21.92 -9.51
N ASP A 107 13.92 -22.58 -10.25
CA ASP A 107 14.31 -23.98 -10.02
C ASP A 107 15.00 -24.17 -8.66
N GLN A 108 15.70 -23.14 -8.18
CA GLN A 108 16.45 -23.18 -6.93
C GLN A 108 15.61 -22.96 -5.67
N PHE A 109 14.31 -22.70 -5.79
CA PHE A 109 13.39 -22.53 -4.66
C PHE A 109 13.22 -23.80 -3.81
N VAL A 110 13.57 -24.98 -4.35
CA VAL A 110 13.56 -26.24 -3.62
C VAL A 110 14.68 -26.32 -2.58
N PHE A 111 15.74 -25.51 -2.74
CA PHE A 111 16.88 -25.53 -1.83
C PHE A 111 16.66 -24.56 -0.66
N THR A 112 16.62 -25.10 0.55
CA THR A 112 16.52 -24.33 1.80
C THR A 112 17.70 -23.39 2.01
N THR A 113 18.86 -23.69 1.42
CA THR A 113 20.06 -22.82 1.42
C THR A 113 19.81 -21.48 0.74
N LYS A 114 18.81 -21.39 -0.15
CA LYS A 114 18.44 -20.15 -0.86
C LYS A 114 17.51 -19.24 -0.10
N LYS A 115 17.03 -19.66 1.07
CA LYS A 115 16.15 -18.89 1.95
C LYS A 115 16.66 -17.47 2.22
N ASN A 116 17.95 -17.33 2.56
CA ASN A 116 18.54 -16.02 2.86
C ASN A 116 18.61 -15.13 1.61
N GLU A 117 18.99 -15.70 0.47
CA GLU A 117 19.08 -14.98 -0.81
C GLU A 117 17.70 -14.48 -1.26
N VAL A 118 16.68 -15.35 -1.20
CA VAL A 118 15.29 -15.01 -1.54
C VAL A 118 14.76 -13.92 -0.61
N ALA A 119 14.95 -14.06 0.71
CA ALA A 119 14.45 -13.08 1.67
C ALA A 119 15.09 -11.70 1.49
N ARG A 120 16.41 -11.65 1.28
CA ARG A 120 17.13 -10.41 1.00
C ARG A 120 16.67 -9.76 -0.31
N TYR A 121 16.43 -10.57 -1.34
CA TYR A 121 15.87 -10.10 -2.61
C TYR A 121 14.49 -9.48 -2.45
N ILE A 122 13.56 -10.20 -1.81
CA ILE A 122 12.21 -9.70 -1.54
C ILE A 122 12.26 -8.43 -0.71
N SER A 123 13.06 -8.40 0.36
CA SER A 123 13.17 -7.21 1.22
C SER A 123 13.64 -5.98 0.42
N THR A 124 14.69 -6.14 -0.38
CA THR A 124 15.22 -5.04 -1.21
C THR A 124 14.22 -4.60 -2.28
N TRP A 125 13.54 -5.56 -2.91
CA TRP A 125 12.49 -5.29 -3.89
C TRP A 125 11.30 -4.57 -3.27
N CYS A 126 10.84 -5.02 -2.09
CA CYS A 126 9.75 -4.39 -1.35
C CYS A 126 10.09 -2.95 -0.95
N GLN A 127 11.32 -2.68 -0.52
CA GLN A 127 11.76 -1.31 -0.21
C GLN A 127 11.75 -0.44 -1.47
N SER A 128 12.28 -0.96 -2.58
CA SER A 128 12.34 -0.23 -3.86
C SER A 128 10.96 0.07 -4.43
N ILE A 129 10.07 -0.93 -4.46
CA ILE A 129 8.69 -0.77 -4.94
C ILE A 129 7.87 0.11 -4.00
N SER A 130 8.07 0.00 -2.68
CA SER A 130 7.29 0.79 -1.73
C SER A 130 7.44 2.30 -1.92
N ALA A 131 8.57 2.75 -2.46
CA ALA A 131 8.86 4.14 -2.77
C ALA A 131 8.52 4.54 -4.21
N LYS A 132 8.12 3.59 -5.07
CA LYS A 132 7.78 3.84 -6.47
C LYS A 132 6.44 4.57 -6.55
N GLU A 133 6.41 5.62 -7.36
CA GLU A 133 5.19 6.39 -7.63
C GLU A 133 4.19 5.55 -8.43
N LEU A 134 2.92 5.66 -8.07
CA LEU A 134 1.80 5.02 -8.72
C LEU A 134 0.58 5.94 -8.60
N SER A 135 -0.03 6.29 -9.73
CA SER A 135 -1.14 7.24 -9.77
C SER A 135 -2.42 6.73 -9.12
N SER A 136 -2.64 5.41 -9.12
CA SER A 136 -3.84 4.78 -8.59
C SER A 136 -3.63 3.28 -8.37
N ILE A 137 -4.49 2.66 -7.55
CA ILE A 137 -4.52 1.20 -7.42
C ILE A 137 -4.78 0.60 -8.82
N PRO A 138 -3.90 -0.29 -9.33
CA PRO A 138 -4.05 -0.80 -10.69
C PRO A 138 -5.30 -1.65 -10.82
N LYS A 139 -6.04 -1.44 -11.90
CA LYS A 139 -7.20 -2.29 -12.25
C LYS A 139 -6.74 -3.56 -12.96
N THR A 140 -7.64 -4.55 -13.00
CA THR A 140 -7.40 -5.79 -13.74
C THR A 140 -7.07 -5.51 -15.21
N GLY A 141 -5.95 -6.03 -15.68
CA GLY A 141 -5.45 -5.85 -17.05
C GLY A 141 -4.42 -4.71 -17.21
N GLU A 142 -4.18 -3.90 -16.18
CA GLU A 142 -3.17 -2.83 -16.24
C GLU A 142 -1.74 -3.36 -16.08
N VAL A 143 -0.79 -2.64 -16.69
CA VAL A 143 0.65 -2.99 -16.71
C VAL A 143 1.21 -3.24 -15.30
N ASN A 144 0.76 -2.45 -14.33
CA ASN A 144 1.25 -2.49 -12.95
C ASN A 144 0.50 -3.50 -12.06
N GLN A 145 -0.56 -4.16 -12.53
CA GLN A 145 -1.37 -5.08 -11.72
C GLN A 145 -0.52 -6.24 -11.17
N LYS A 146 0.30 -6.86 -12.02
CA LYS A 146 1.12 -8.01 -11.63
C LYS A 146 2.16 -7.66 -10.56
N THR A 147 2.78 -6.48 -10.70
CA THR A 147 3.71 -5.92 -9.70
C THR A 147 2.98 -5.57 -8.41
N TRP A 148 1.78 -5.00 -8.52
CA TRP A 148 0.92 -4.68 -7.37
C TRP A 148 0.53 -5.91 -6.56
N GLU A 149 0.06 -6.97 -7.23
CA GLU A 149 -0.28 -8.22 -6.55
C GLU A 149 0.93 -8.88 -5.90
N ALA A 150 2.08 -8.90 -6.59
CA ALA A 150 3.33 -9.37 -5.99
C ALA A 150 3.77 -8.53 -4.79
N PHE A 151 3.54 -7.21 -4.82
CA PHE A 151 3.86 -6.31 -3.71
C PHE A 151 2.98 -6.58 -2.50
N LYS A 152 1.66 -6.71 -2.71
CA LYS A 152 0.72 -7.05 -1.63
C LYS A 152 1.02 -8.42 -1.02
N PHE A 153 1.35 -9.40 -1.84
CA PHE A 153 1.62 -10.76 -1.39
C PHE A 153 2.95 -10.88 -0.62
N ALA A 154 4.02 -10.26 -1.12
CA ALA A 154 5.36 -10.50 -0.60
C ALA A 154 5.81 -9.51 0.47
N CYS A 155 5.25 -8.30 0.46
CA CYS A 155 5.69 -7.22 1.34
C CYS A 155 4.78 -7.01 2.54
N PHE A 156 3.69 -7.76 2.65
CA PHE A 156 2.74 -7.68 3.75
C PHE A 156 2.35 -9.08 4.24
N LYS A 157 2.10 -9.21 5.55
CA LYS A 157 1.54 -10.42 6.18
C LYS A 157 0.22 -10.10 6.87
#